data_AF-A0A9R1S180-F1
#
_entry.id   AF-A0A9R1S180-F1
#
_cell.length_a   1.000
_cell.length_b   1.000
_cell.length_c   1.000
_cell.angle_alpha   90.00
_cell.angle_beta   90.00
_cell.angle_gamma   90.00
#
_symmetry.space_group_name_H-M   'P 1'
#
loop_
_entity.id
_entity.type
_entity.pdbx_description
1 polymer ?
#
loop_
_entity_poly.entity_id
_entity_poly.type
_entity_poly.pdbx_seq_one_letter_code
_entity_poly.pdbx_strand_id
1 'polypeptide(L)'
;MHAPARKGGGRGPVAAALLLLAAGVLAFLISYSVLAMVLRGGGGGNGGGGTAGVRDPVVRMPEWMRAAGGARGRRRPFHVALTATDSPYSRWQCRVMYFWYKRMQARPEGADMGGFTRVLHSGKPDGLMDEIPTFVVNPLPAGKDRGYIVLNRPWAFVQWLQQAKIEEEYILMAEPDHIFVKPLPNLAFDNDPAAFPFFYITPSEHEKIIRKYYPEERGPITNVDPIGNSPVIIKKDRHCLRRLLPHG
;
A
#
# COMPACT_ATOMS: atom_id res chain seq x y z
N MET A 1 64.90 -9.67 61.41
CA MET A 1 65.11 -8.87 60.19
C MET A 1 64.08 -9.33 59.16
N HIS A 2 63.06 -8.53 58.90
CA HIS A 2 61.94 -8.86 58.00
C HIS A 2 62.21 -8.36 56.58
N ALA A 3 62.02 -9.22 55.58
CA ALA A 3 61.91 -8.85 54.16
C ALA A 3 60.44 -8.50 53.82
N PRO A 4 60.16 -7.61 52.84
CA PRO A 4 58.80 -7.19 52.54
C PRO A 4 58.09 -8.16 51.57
N ALA A 5 56.83 -8.47 51.87
CA ALA A 5 55.92 -9.15 50.97
C ALA A 5 55.45 -8.21 49.85
N ARG A 6 55.60 -8.65 48.60
CA ARG A 6 55.21 -7.94 47.37
C ARG A 6 53.70 -8.10 47.15
N LYS A 7 52.95 -6.99 47.12
CA LYS A 7 51.52 -6.94 46.77
C LYS A 7 51.35 -7.23 45.26
N GLY A 8 50.74 -8.37 44.90
CA GLY A 8 50.28 -8.67 43.55
C GLY A 8 48.84 -8.17 43.34
N GLY A 9 48.66 -7.13 42.54
CA GLY A 9 47.35 -6.56 42.21
C GLY A 9 46.58 -7.41 41.20
N GLY A 10 45.34 -7.79 41.55
CA GLY A 10 44.44 -8.58 40.71
C GLY A 10 43.98 -7.82 39.47
N ARG A 11 44.45 -8.26 38.29
CA ARG A 11 44.05 -7.80 36.95
C ARG A 11 43.26 -8.88 36.18
N GLY A 12 42.56 -9.78 36.87
CA GLY A 12 41.91 -10.96 36.27
C GLY A 12 40.52 -10.72 35.64
N PRO A 13 39.54 -10.13 36.35
CA PRO A 13 38.15 -10.22 35.90
C PRO A 13 37.74 -9.13 34.90
N VAL A 14 38.29 -7.92 35.01
CA VAL A 14 37.90 -6.79 34.16
C VAL A 14 38.46 -6.93 32.73
N ALA A 15 39.68 -7.44 32.60
CA ALA A 15 40.29 -7.68 31.29
C ALA A 15 39.56 -8.81 30.53
N ALA A 16 39.14 -9.86 31.23
CA ALA A 16 38.35 -10.94 30.65
C ALA A 16 36.95 -10.46 30.19
N ALA A 17 36.29 -9.60 30.98
CA ALA A 17 34.99 -9.03 30.62
C ALA A 17 35.08 -8.12 29.38
N LEU A 18 36.13 -7.31 29.27
CA LEU A 18 36.37 -6.45 28.10
C LEU A 18 36.67 -7.25 26.84
N LEU A 19 37.40 -8.37 26.95
CA LEU A 19 37.66 -9.27 25.82
C LEU A 19 36.39 -9.97 25.32
N LEU A 20 35.50 -10.40 26.21
CA LEU A 20 34.21 -10.99 25.83
C LEU A 20 33.28 -9.98 25.17
N LEU A 21 33.25 -8.74 25.66
CA LEU A 21 32.52 -7.64 25.02
C LEU A 21 33.07 -7.33 23.62
N ALA A 22 34.39 -7.25 23.47
CA ALA A 22 35.02 -7.02 22.17
C ALA A 22 34.75 -8.17 21.18
N ALA A 23 34.80 -9.42 21.64
CA ALA A 23 34.46 -10.58 20.82
C ALA A 23 32.99 -10.57 20.38
N GLY A 24 32.07 -10.18 21.28
CA GLY A 24 30.65 -10.04 20.97
C GLY A 24 30.37 -8.95 19.93
N VAL A 25 31.01 -7.79 20.07
CA VAL A 25 30.89 -6.68 19.09
C VAL A 25 31.47 -7.11 17.73
N LEU A 26 32.61 -7.81 17.71
CA LEU A 26 33.21 -8.27 16.46
C LEU A 26 32.32 -9.31 15.75
N ALA A 27 31.74 -10.26 16.49
CA ALA A 27 30.81 -11.25 15.94
C ALA A 27 29.53 -10.59 15.39
N PHE A 28 29.03 -9.55 16.06
CA PHE A 28 27.90 -8.76 15.57
C PHE A 28 28.24 -8.01 14.26
N LEU A 29 29.43 -7.40 14.17
CA LEU A 29 29.85 -6.69 12.96
C LEU A 29 30.06 -7.63 11.77
N ILE A 30 30.62 -8.83 12.00
CA ILE A 30 30.79 -9.85 10.96
C ILE A 30 29.43 -10.37 10.48
N SER A 31 28.54 -10.73 11.40
CA SER A 31 27.19 -11.23 11.04
C SER A 31 26.36 -10.16 10.31
N TYR A 32 26.43 -8.90 10.75
CA TYR A 32 25.78 -7.79 10.06
C TYR A 32 26.35 -7.56 8.66
N SER A 33 27.67 -7.65 8.49
CA SER A 33 28.33 -7.48 7.18
C SER A 33 27.98 -8.60 6.21
N VAL A 34 27.91 -9.86 6.68
CA VAL A 34 27.48 -11.00 5.87
C VAL A 34 26.01 -10.87 5.48
N LEU A 35 25.13 -10.50 6.42
CA LEU A 35 23.71 -10.26 6.13
C LEU A 35 23.53 -9.12 5.12
N ALA A 36 24.27 -8.02 5.27
CA ALA A 36 24.27 -6.92 4.33
C ALA A 36 24.79 -7.34 2.94
N MET A 37 25.78 -8.24 2.87
CA MET A 37 26.31 -8.78 1.62
C MET A 37 25.30 -9.70 0.93
N VAL A 38 24.57 -10.54 1.67
CA VAL A 38 23.48 -11.38 1.15
C VAL A 38 22.32 -10.52 0.64
N LEU A 39 21.95 -9.47 1.38
CA LEU A 39 20.90 -8.54 0.96
C LEU A 39 21.31 -7.65 -0.22
N ARG A 40 22.60 -7.36 -0.39
CA ARG A 40 23.16 -6.58 -1.51
C ARG A 40 23.51 -7.44 -2.73
N GLY A 41 23.80 -8.73 -2.54
CA GLY A 41 24.21 -9.67 -3.58
C GLY A 41 23.09 -10.18 -4.49
N GLY A 42 21.84 -9.77 -4.26
CA GLY A 42 20.69 -10.10 -5.11
C GLY A 42 20.63 -9.36 -6.46
N GLY A 43 21.72 -8.72 -6.90
CA GLY A 43 21.76 -7.91 -8.12
C GLY A 43 22.99 -8.17 -8.97
N GLY A 44 22.91 -9.17 -9.87
CA GLY A 44 23.74 -9.26 -11.07
C GLY A 44 24.40 -10.61 -11.31
N GLY A 45 23.89 -11.37 -12.29
CA GLY A 45 24.57 -12.55 -12.83
C GLY A 45 23.67 -13.45 -13.68
N ASN A 46 23.72 -13.26 -14.99
CA ASN A 46 23.08 -14.07 -16.02
C ASN A 46 23.68 -15.50 -16.08
N GLY A 47 22.85 -16.54 -16.11
CA GLY A 47 23.29 -17.94 -16.32
C GLY A 47 22.20 -18.95 -16.02
N GLY A 48 21.65 -19.57 -17.07
CA GLY A 48 20.48 -20.45 -17.01
C GLY A 48 20.67 -21.76 -16.26
N GLY A 49 19.54 -22.29 -15.77
CA GLY A 49 19.44 -23.59 -15.12
C GLY A 49 18.14 -23.66 -14.34
N GLY A 50 17.12 -24.29 -14.94
CA GLY A 50 15.76 -24.28 -14.42
C GLY A 50 15.63 -24.87 -13.02
N THR A 51 14.97 -24.12 -12.14
CA THR A 51 14.30 -24.65 -10.95
C THR A 51 12.97 -23.91 -10.77
N ALA A 52 11.96 -24.67 -10.34
CA ALA A 52 10.56 -24.33 -10.11
C ALA A 52 10.22 -22.83 -10.09
N GLY A 53 9.44 -22.41 -11.09
CA GLY A 53 9.02 -21.03 -11.27
C GLY A 53 8.37 -20.46 -10.02
N VAL A 54 9.10 -19.56 -9.36
CA VAL A 54 8.49 -18.44 -8.64
C VAL A 54 7.70 -17.69 -9.71
N ARG A 55 6.40 -17.98 -9.82
CA ARG A 55 5.49 -17.11 -10.56
C ARG A 55 5.58 -15.77 -9.86
N ASP A 56 6.26 -14.82 -10.47
CA ASP A 56 6.19 -13.42 -10.06
C ASP A 56 4.69 -13.06 -10.11
N PRO A 57 4.03 -12.84 -8.95
CA PRO A 57 2.60 -12.56 -8.93
C PRO A 57 2.28 -11.19 -9.56
N VAL A 58 3.32 -10.42 -9.91
CA VAL A 58 3.20 -9.15 -10.60
C VAL A 58 2.91 -9.38 -12.08
N VAL A 59 1.64 -9.21 -12.47
CA VAL A 59 1.29 -9.04 -13.88
C VAL A 59 1.93 -7.74 -14.36
N ARG A 60 2.94 -7.86 -15.21
CA ARG A 60 3.62 -6.69 -15.78
C ARG A 60 2.65 -5.93 -16.67
N MET A 61 2.64 -4.60 -16.52
CA MET A 61 1.89 -3.72 -17.40
C MET A 61 2.24 -4.01 -18.88
N PRO A 62 1.25 -4.27 -19.75
CA PRO A 62 1.50 -4.60 -21.16
C PRO A 62 2.29 -3.51 -21.88
N GLU A 63 3.11 -3.91 -22.86
CA GLU A 63 3.94 -2.96 -23.62
C GLU A 63 3.11 -1.91 -24.37
N TRP A 64 1.96 -2.28 -24.92
CA TRP A 64 1.06 -1.34 -25.57
C TRP A 64 0.55 -0.26 -24.60
N MET A 65 0.33 -0.61 -23.33
CA MET A 65 -0.13 0.34 -22.31
C MET A 65 1.00 1.29 -21.89
N ARG A 66 2.23 0.77 -21.79
CA ARG A 66 3.44 1.60 -21.60
C ARG A 66 3.66 2.56 -22.76
N ALA A 67 3.57 2.05 -23.99
CA ALA A 67 3.73 2.84 -25.20
C ALA A 67 2.64 3.90 -25.35
N ALA A 68 1.37 3.55 -25.12
CA ALA A 68 0.25 4.49 -25.17
C ALA A 68 0.33 5.57 -24.08
N GLY A 69 0.80 5.20 -22.88
CA GLY A 69 1.08 6.13 -21.79
C GLY A 69 2.18 7.13 -22.13
N GLY A 70 3.26 6.68 -22.78
CA GLY A 70 4.37 7.53 -23.24
C GLY A 70 4.04 8.37 -24.47
N ALA A 71 3.30 7.82 -25.44
CA ALA A 71 2.98 8.45 -26.72
C ALA A 71 2.05 9.66 -26.60
N ARG A 72 1.19 9.73 -25.57
CA ARG A 72 0.34 10.90 -25.32
C ARG A 72 1.12 12.14 -24.87
N GLY A 73 2.40 12.02 -24.49
CA GLY A 73 3.24 13.15 -24.05
C GLY A 73 2.72 13.93 -22.84
N ARG A 74 1.61 13.50 -22.23
CA ARG A 74 0.90 14.21 -21.16
C ARG A 74 0.93 13.35 -19.90
N ARG A 75 1.37 13.96 -18.78
CA ARG A 75 1.31 13.33 -17.45
C ARG A 75 -0.12 12.92 -17.13
N ARG A 76 -0.27 11.80 -16.44
CA ARG A 76 -1.56 11.23 -16.03
C ARG A 76 -1.56 11.04 -14.52
N PRO A 77 -1.53 12.13 -13.74
CA PRO A 77 -1.51 12.00 -12.30
C PRO A 77 -2.79 11.35 -11.78
N PHE A 78 -2.68 10.62 -10.67
CA PHE A 78 -3.82 10.10 -9.93
C PHE A 78 -3.97 10.81 -8.58
N HIS A 79 -5.22 11.05 -8.18
CA HIS A 79 -5.55 11.53 -6.85
C HIS A 79 -5.61 10.36 -5.88
N VAL A 80 -4.97 10.47 -4.72
CA VAL A 80 -5.04 9.45 -3.68
C VAL A 80 -6.22 9.71 -2.77
N ALA A 81 -7.12 8.76 -2.67
CA ALA A 81 -8.31 8.83 -1.83
C ALA A 81 -8.21 7.79 -0.71
N LEU A 82 -7.88 8.26 0.49
CA LEU A 82 -7.70 7.43 1.67
C LEU A 82 -8.98 7.38 2.49
N THR A 83 -9.69 6.24 2.51
CA THR A 83 -10.87 6.09 3.37
C THR A 83 -10.47 5.87 4.83
N ALA A 84 -11.07 6.62 5.77
CA ALA A 84 -10.64 6.61 7.17
C ALA A 84 -11.79 6.78 8.18
N THR A 85 -11.56 6.27 9.40
CA THR A 85 -12.43 6.46 10.57
C THR A 85 -11.85 7.51 11.52
N ASP A 86 -12.63 7.94 12.51
CA ASP A 86 -12.16 8.85 13.58
C ASP A 86 -11.44 8.12 14.73
N SER A 87 -11.25 6.79 14.62
CA SER A 87 -10.57 6.00 15.66
C SER A 87 -9.11 6.42 15.84
N PRO A 88 -8.56 6.37 17.07
CA PRO A 88 -7.15 6.70 17.32
C PRO A 88 -6.17 5.89 16.45
N TYR A 89 -6.48 4.61 16.22
CA TYR A 89 -5.65 3.73 15.38
C TYR A 89 -5.67 4.18 13.91
N SER A 90 -6.87 4.42 13.35
CA SER A 90 -6.99 4.91 11.97
C SER A 90 -6.30 6.27 11.79
N ARG A 91 -6.38 7.16 12.77
CA ARG A 91 -5.67 8.46 12.76
C ARG A 91 -4.16 8.28 12.69
N TRP A 92 -3.59 7.39 13.51
CA TRP A 92 -2.16 7.09 13.47
C TRP A 92 -1.75 6.52 12.11
N GLN A 93 -2.50 5.56 11.59
CA GLN A 93 -2.27 4.96 10.28
C GLN A 93 -2.31 5.99 9.14
N CYS A 94 -3.31 6.89 9.15
CA CYS A 94 -3.44 7.96 8.15
C CYS A 94 -2.21 8.89 8.14
N ARG A 95 -1.67 9.23 9.33
CA ARG A 95 -0.46 10.07 9.44
C ARG A 95 0.75 9.38 8.83
N VAL A 96 0.96 8.10 9.14
CA VAL A 96 2.06 7.31 8.59
C VAL A 96 1.96 7.23 7.07
N MET A 97 0.77 6.89 6.56
CA MET A 97 0.49 6.82 5.13
C MET A 97 0.78 8.16 4.43
N TYR A 98 0.23 9.26 4.96
CA TYR A 98 0.39 10.60 4.38
C TYR A 98 1.85 11.07 4.38
N PHE A 99 2.60 10.79 5.44
CA PHE A 99 4.04 11.07 5.50
C PHE A 99 4.80 10.39 4.35
N TRP A 100 4.56 9.10 4.14
CA TRP A 100 5.22 8.34 3.06
C TRP A 100 4.76 8.78 1.68
N TYR A 101 3.47 9.08 1.51
CA TYR A 101 2.94 9.69 0.30
C TYR A 101 3.68 10.98 -0.06
N LYS A 102 3.80 11.94 0.87
CA LYS A 102 4.52 13.21 0.63
C LYS A 102 5.98 12.96 0.27
N ARG A 103 6.63 12.03 0.95
CA ARG A 103 8.04 11.67 0.69
C ARG A 103 8.24 11.05 -0.68
N MET A 104 7.31 10.22 -1.15
CA MET A 104 7.40 9.59 -2.47
C MET A 104 7.00 10.56 -3.60
N GLN A 105 5.98 11.39 -3.37
CA GLN A 105 5.56 12.43 -4.30
C GLN A 105 6.66 13.45 -4.59
N ALA A 106 7.46 13.82 -3.57
CA ALA A 106 8.55 14.78 -3.72
C ALA A 106 9.75 14.28 -4.56
N ARG A 107 9.78 12.98 -4.91
CA ARG A 107 10.85 12.40 -5.74
C ARG A 107 10.55 12.61 -7.22
N PRO A 108 11.58 12.63 -8.10
CA PRO A 108 11.38 12.77 -9.54
C PRO A 108 10.43 11.71 -10.13
N GLU A 109 10.51 10.47 -9.64
CA GLU A 109 9.65 9.38 -10.10
C GLU A 109 8.21 9.46 -9.54
N GLY A 110 7.97 10.36 -8.58
CA GLY A 110 6.67 10.64 -7.96
C GLY A 110 5.77 11.55 -8.78
N ALA A 111 6.14 11.89 -10.01
CA ALA A 111 5.40 12.80 -10.87
C ALA A 111 3.94 12.36 -11.13
N ASP A 112 3.61 11.07 -11.12
CA ASP A 112 2.21 10.66 -11.32
C ASP A 112 1.39 10.66 -10.02
N MET A 113 2.02 10.93 -8.86
CA MET A 113 1.32 11.06 -7.58
C MET A 113 0.74 12.49 -7.48
N GLY A 114 -0.56 12.62 -7.74
CA GLY A 114 -1.30 13.89 -7.83
C GLY A 114 -1.73 14.46 -6.48
N GLY A 115 -3.00 14.75 -6.26
CA GLY A 115 -3.54 15.20 -4.98
C GLY A 115 -3.72 14.07 -3.97
N PHE A 116 -4.00 14.45 -2.72
CA PHE A 116 -4.32 13.53 -1.64
C PHE A 116 -5.53 14.03 -0.88
N THR A 117 -6.50 13.15 -0.64
CA THR A 117 -7.62 13.42 0.25
C THR A 117 -7.85 12.25 1.19
N ARG A 118 -7.90 12.54 2.49
CA ARG A 118 -8.46 11.64 3.49
C ARG A 118 -9.99 11.79 3.49
N VAL A 119 -10.70 10.74 3.11
CA VAL A 119 -12.16 10.69 3.14
C VAL A 119 -12.60 10.17 4.52
N LEU A 120 -12.94 11.10 5.41
CA LEU A 120 -13.31 10.80 6.79
C LEU A 120 -14.81 10.54 6.88
N HIS A 121 -15.18 9.29 7.16
CA HIS A 121 -16.58 8.85 7.14
C HIS A 121 -17.20 8.72 8.54
N SER A 122 -16.74 9.54 9.49
CA SER A 122 -17.29 9.65 10.85
C SER A 122 -18.47 10.63 10.93
N GLY A 123 -18.73 11.42 9.88
CA GLY A 123 -19.73 12.49 9.88
C GLY A 123 -19.33 13.75 10.66
N LYS A 124 -18.13 13.78 11.26
CA LYS A 124 -17.64 14.92 12.05
C LYS A 124 -16.16 15.20 11.78
N PRO A 125 -15.73 16.46 11.82
CA PRO A 125 -14.32 16.82 11.68
C PRO A 125 -13.48 16.27 12.84
N ASP A 126 -12.18 16.13 12.62
CA ASP A 126 -11.20 15.81 13.65
C ASP A 126 -9.95 16.71 13.54
N GLY A 127 -9.10 16.70 14.57
CA GLY A 127 -7.89 17.53 14.58
C GLY A 127 -6.80 17.13 13.57
N LEU A 128 -6.99 16.06 12.79
CA LEU A 128 -6.04 15.69 11.75
C LEU A 128 -6.30 16.44 10.43
N MET A 129 -7.42 17.17 10.35
CA MET A 129 -7.75 18.02 9.21
C MET A 129 -6.78 19.20 9.03
N ASP A 130 -6.10 19.61 10.10
CA ASP A 130 -5.07 20.65 10.06
C ASP A 130 -3.77 20.16 9.39
N GLU A 131 -3.56 18.84 9.35
CA GLU A 131 -2.34 18.21 8.81
C GLU A 131 -2.57 17.57 7.43
N ILE A 132 -3.73 16.94 7.24
CA ILE A 132 -4.04 16.13 6.05
C ILE A 132 -5.28 16.70 5.38
N PRO A 133 -5.23 17.02 4.06
CA PRO A 133 -6.42 17.43 3.32
C PRO A 133 -7.51 16.38 3.50
N THR A 134 -8.63 16.81 4.07
CA THR A 134 -9.69 15.90 4.53
C THR A 134 -11.03 16.34 3.97
N PHE A 135 -11.80 15.36 3.49
CA PHE A 135 -13.19 15.56 3.12
C PHE A 135 -14.06 14.73 4.06
N VAL A 136 -14.92 15.41 4.82
CA VAL A 136 -15.81 14.75 5.79
C VAL A 136 -17.08 14.33 5.08
N VAL A 137 -17.45 13.06 5.24
CA VAL A 137 -18.68 12.48 4.69
C VAL A 137 -19.49 11.83 5.78
N ASN A 138 -20.79 11.68 5.53
CA ASN A 138 -21.67 11.04 6.48
C ASN A 138 -21.48 9.52 6.45
N PRO A 139 -21.51 8.84 7.61
CA PRO A 139 -21.60 7.39 7.64
C PRO A 139 -22.90 6.92 6.99
N LEU A 140 -22.99 5.63 6.71
CA LEU A 140 -24.25 5.01 6.32
C LEU A 140 -25.30 5.23 7.42
N PRO A 141 -26.57 5.50 7.05
CA PRO A 141 -27.66 5.56 8.02
C PRO A 141 -27.74 4.26 8.84
N ALA A 142 -28.07 4.40 10.13
CA ALA A 142 -28.17 3.27 11.05
C ALA A 142 -29.08 2.16 10.49
N GLY A 143 -28.63 0.90 10.57
CA GLY A 143 -29.38 -0.27 10.10
C GLY A 143 -29.26 -0.55 8.59
N LYS A 144 -28.61 0.31 7.80
CA LYS A 144 -28.32 0.04 6.38
C LYS A 144 -27.10 -0.86 6.17
N ASP A 145 -26.18 -0.84 7.13
CA ASP A 145 -24.97 -1.67 7.12
C ASP A 145 -25.27 -3.14 7.44
N ARG A 146 -26.40 -3.45 8.09
CA ARG A 146 -26.81 -4.81 8.51
C ARG A 146 -25.70 -5.56 9.26
N GLY A 147 -24.91 -4.84 10.07
CA GLY A 147 -23.75 -5.36 10.79
C GLY A 147 -22.46 -5.44 9.97
N TYR A 148 -22.49 -5.12 8.67
CA TYR A 148 -21.32 -5.08 7.80
C TYR A 148 -20.77 -3.65 7.69
N ILE A 149 -20.04 -3.24 8.72
CA ILE A 149 -19.44 -1.89 8.88
C ILE A 149 -18.60 -1.45 7.68
N VAL A 150 -18.05 -2.40 6.92
CA VAL A 150 -17.21 -2.15 5.74
C VAL A 150 -17.95 -1.40 4.63
N LEU A 151 -19.29 -1.46 4.59
CA LEU A 151 -20.11 -0.73 3.60
C LEU A 151 -19.99 0.79 3.72
N ASN A 152 -19.50 1.31 4.85
CA ASN A 152 -19.24 2.73 4.99
C ASN A 152 -18.18 3.24 4.01
N ARG A 153 -17.22 2.40 3.58
CA ARG A 153 -16.11 2.83 2.72
C ARG A 153 -16.56 3.11 1.27
N PRO A 154 -17.29 2.21 0.58
CA PRO A 154 -17.86 2.54 -0.72
C PRO A 154 -18.81 3.75 -0.66
N TRP A 155 -19.61 3.86 0.40
CA TRP A 155 -20.53 4.99 0.58
C TRP A 155 -19.80 6.33 0.75
N ALA A 156 -18.73 6.33 1.54
CA ALA A 156 -17.87 7.48 1.74
C ALA A 156 -17.25 7.94 0.41
N PHE A 157 -16.75 6.98 -0.37
CA PHE A 157 -16.13 7.25 -1.65
C PHE A 157 -17.11 7.83 -2.67
N VAL A 158 -18.35 7.32 -2.70
CA VAL A 158 -19.41 7.83 -3.58
C VAL A 158 -19.76 9.28 -3.24
N GLN A 159 -19.94 9.59 -1.95
CA GLN A 159 -20.20 10.97 -1.50
C GLN A 159 -19.05 11.90 -1.89
N TRP A 160 -17.81 11.48 -1.64
CA TRP A 160 -16.63 12.26 -1.98
C TRP A 160 -16.52 12.51 -3.49
N LEU A 161 -16.70 11.48 -4.31
CA LEU A 161 -16.68 11.61 -5.78
C LEU A 161 -17.75 12.55 -6.33
N GLN A 162 -18.92 12.60 -5.69
CA GLN A 162 -20.03 13.46 -6.12
C GLN A 162 -19.85 14.93 -5.74
N GLN A 163 -19.15 15.21 -4.65
CA GLN A 163 -19.14 16.53 -4.02
C GLN A 163 -17.76 17.22 -4.07
N ALA A 164 -16.67 16.46 -4.13
CA ALA A 164 -15.32 17.02 -4.12
C ALA A 164 -14.88 17.45 -5.52
N LYS A 165 -14.18 18.59 -5.59
CA LYS A 165 -13.47 19.01 -6.79
C LYS A 165 -12.14 18.26 -6.88
N ILE A 166 -12.08 17.27 -7.77
CA ILE A 166 -10.88 16.46 -8.03
C ILE A 166 -10.32 16.87 -9.39
N GLU A 167 -9.09 17.38 -9.42
CA GLU A 167 -8.43 17.86 -10.65
C GLU A 167 -7.97 16.69 -11.52
N GLU A 168 -7.50 15.60 -10.89
CA GLU A 168 -7.00 14.43 -11.60
C GLU A 168 -8.11 13.63 -12.27
N GLU A 169 -7.76 13.01 -13.40
CA GLU A 169 -8.62 12.08 -14.13
C GLU A 169 -8.54 10.67 -13.58
N TYR A 170 -7.54 10.34 -12.76
CA TYR A 170 -7.37 9.02 -12.15
C TYR A 170 -7.44 9.12 -10.64
N ILE A 171 -7.89 8.05 -10.00
CA ILE A 171 -8.01 7.96 -8.55
C ILE A 171 -7.41 6.65 -8.08
N LEU A 172 -6.54 6.72 -7.08
CA LEU A 172 -6.10 5.59 -6.29
C LEU A 172 -6.96 5.50 -5.03
N MET A 173 -7.78 4.45 -4.94
CA MET A 173 -8.45 4.09 -3.68
C MET A 173 -7.44 3.45 -2.74
N ALA A 174 -7.25 4.03 -1.56
CA ALA A 174 -6.30 3.57 -0.56
C ALA A 174 -6.95 3.39 0.82
N GLU A 175 -6.29 2.58 1.64
CA GLU A 175 -6.67 2.29 3.03
C GLU A 175 -5.54 2.66 3.99
N PRO A 176 -5.83 2.91 5.29
CA PRO A 176 -4.84 3.45 6.23
C PRO A 176 -3.67 2.50 6.51
N ASP A 177 -3.85 1.21 6.29
CA ASP A 177 -2.82 0.18 6.40
C ASP A 177 -1.90 0.08 5.16
N HIS A 178 -2.15 0.86 4.10
CA HIS A 178 -1.23 0.96 2.97
C HIS A 178 -0.05 1.90 3.26
N ILE A 179 1.10 1.60 2.66
CA ILE A 179 2.31 2.44 2.74
C ILE A 179 3.00 2.53 1.37
N PHE A 180 3.42 3.75 0.99
CA PHE A 180 4.23 3.96 -0.21
C PHE A 180 5.71 3.75 0.10
N VAL A 181 6.26 2.62 -0.35
CA VAL A 181 7.70 2.29 -0.19
C VAL A 181 8.56 2.90 -1.31
N LYS A 182 7.96 3.09 -2.49
CA LYS A 182 8.57 3.70 -3.68
C LYS A 182 7.54 4.64 -4.35
N PRO A 183 7.99 5.60 -5.16
CA PRO A 183 7.07 6.36 -6.02
C PRO A 183 6.25 5.43 -6.91
N LEU A 184 4.94 5.66 -6.95
CA LEU A 184 4.00 4.84 -7.71
C LEU A 184 3.64 5.58 -9.00
N PRO A 185 4.03 5.06 -10.19
CA PRO A 185 3.55 5.59 -11.46
C PRO A 185 2.06 5.28 -11.64
N ASN A 186 1.39 5.99 -12.56
CA ASN A 186 0.02 5.62 -12.90
C ASN A 186 0.00 4.32 -13.73
N LEU A 187 -0.39 3.22 -13.07
CA LEU A 187 -0.49 1.89 -13.66
C LEU A 187 -1.78 1.66 -14.45
N ALA A 188 -2.78 2.54 -14.31
CA ALA A 188 -4.03 2.45 -15.05
C ALA A 188 -3.94 3.18 -16.40
N PHE A 189 -4.75 2.75 -17.36
CA PHE A 189 -4.85 3.42 -18.66
C PHE A 189 -6.28 3.35 -19.17
N ASP A 190 -6.87 4.51 -19.46
CA ASP A 190 -8.28 4.65 -19.90
C ASP A 190 -9.27 3.68 -19.22
N ASN A 191 -9.70 2.62 -19.91
CA ASN A 191 -10.70 1.66 -19.44
C ASN A 191 -10.13 0.46 -18.64
N ASP A 192 -8.81 0.41 -18.52
CA ASP A 192 -8.03 -0.65 -17.89
C ASP A 192 -7.51 -0.16 -16.52
N PRO A 193 -8.27 -0.43 -15.44
CA PRO A 193 -7.81 -0.11 -14.09
C PRO A 193 -6.66 -1.02 -13.67
N ALA A 194 -5.88 -0.56 -12.70
CA ALA A 194 -4.84 -1.37 -12.06
C ALA A 194 -5.26 -1.69 -10.62
N ALA A 195 -5.28 -2.97 -10.26
CA ALA A 195 -5.73 -3.44 -8.96
C ALA A 195 -4.74 -4.44 -8.37
N PHE A 196 -4.72 -4.56 -7.04
CA PHE A 196 -3.98 -5.63 -6.39
C PHE A 196 -4.75 -6.95 -6.43
N PRO A 197 -4.13 -8.06 -6.90
CA PRO A 197 -4.76 -9.37 -6.89
C PRO A 197 -4.68 -9.99 -5.49
N PHE A 198 -5.83 -10.34 -4.93
CA PHE A 198 -5.92 -11.06 -3.66
C PHE A 198 -5.96 -12.56 -3.93
N PHE A 199 -4.85 -13.24 -3.67
CA PHE A 199 -4.71 -14.68 -3.92
C PHE A 199 -5.70 -15.57 -3.14
N TYR A 200 -6.34 -15.03 -2.10
CA TYR A 200 -7.35 -15.73 -1.31
C TYR A 200 -8.79 -15.47 -1.79
N ILE A 201 -9.00 -14.59 -2.77
CA ILE A 201 -10.31 -14.39 -3.39
C ILE A 201 -10.43 -15.37 -4.55
N THR A 202 -11.39 -16.29 -4.48
CA THR A 202 -11.62 -17.29 -5.52
C THR A 202 -13.05 -17.18 -6.07
N PRO A 203 -13.28 -16.39 -7.14
CA PRO A 203 -14.62 -16.16 -7.68
C PRO A 203 -15.37 -17.46 -8.04
N SER A 204 -14.66 -18.44 -8.59
CA SER A 204 -15.24 -19.75 -8.96
C SER A 204 -15.83 -20.52 -7.78
N GLU A 205 -15.35 -20.33 -6.56
CA GLU A 205 -15.87 -21.01 -5.36
C GLU A 205 -17.15 -20.34 -4.81
N HIS A 206 -17.47 -19.14 -5.29
CA HIS A 206 -18.58 -18.33 -4.79
C HIS A 206 -19.60 -17.95 -5.88
N GLU A 207 -19.72 -18.77 -6.92
CA GLU A 207 -20.56 -18.51 -8.10
C GLU A 207 -21.98 -18.07 -7.75
N LYS A 208 -22.66 -18.77 -6.82
CA LYS A 208 -24.04 -18.45 -6.42
C LYS A 208 -24.22 -17.01 -5.91
N ILE A 209 -23.20 -16.45 -5.27
CA ILE A 209 -23.23 -15.06 -4.76
C ILE A 209 -22.90 -14.10 -5.90
N ILE A 210 -21.88 -14.42 -6.70
CA ILE A 210 -21.40 -13.56 -7.79
C ILE A 210 -22.44 -13.41 -8.89
N ARG A 211 -23.19 -14.46 -9.23
CA ARG A 211 -24.25 -14.40 -10.26
C ARG A 211 -25.35 -13.38 -9.98
N LYS A 212 -25.53 -12.95 -8.73
CA LYS A 212 -26.45 -11.85 -8.37
C LYS A 212 -26.00 -10.51 -8.97
N TYR A 213 -24.70 -10.33 -9.20
CA TYR A 213 -24.09 -9.09 -9.69
C TYR A 213 -23.40 -9.25 -11.06
N TYR A 214 -23.11 -10.48 -11.46
CA TYR A 214 -22.53 -10.86 -12.75
C TYR A 214 -23.36 -11.97 -13.42
N PRO A 215 -24.51 -11.61 -14.03
CA PRO A 215 -25.40 -12.55 -14.71
C PRO A 215 -24.71 -13.35 -15.82
N GLU A 216 -25.26 -14.50 -16.21
CA GLU A 216 -24.66 -15.38 -17.23
C GLU A 216 -24.45 -14.68 -18.57
N GLU A 217 -25.29 -13.71 -18.91
CA GLU A 217 -25.18 -12.91 -20.13
C GLU A 217 -23.93 -12.02 -20.15
N ARG A 218 -23.33 -11.74 -18.99
CA ARG A 218 -22.05 -11.01 -18.90
C ARG A 218 -20.84 -11.91 -19.12
N GLY A 219 -21.02 -13.23 -19.14
CA GLY A 219 -19.98 -14.22 -19.45
C GLY A 219 -19.65 -15.18 -18.29
N PRO A 220 -18.57 -15.96 -18.42
CA PRO A 220 -18.16 -16.94 -17.42
C PRO A 220 -17.61 -16.27 -16.15
N ILE A 221 -17.76 -16.95 -15.00
CA ILE A 221 -17.22 -16.49 -13.69
C ILE A 221 -15.70 -16.29 -13.74
N THR A 222 -15.00 -17.02 -14.60
CA THR A 222 -13.55 -16.89 -14.81
C THR A 222 -13.12 -15.51 -15.33
N ASN A 223 -14.07 -14.68 -15.80
CA ASN A 223 -13.80 -13.29 -16.18
C ASN A 223 -13.85 -12.32 -15.00
N VAL A 224 -14.23 -12.77 -13.81
CA VAL A 224 -14.19 -11.96 -12.59
C VAL A 224 -12.80 -12.07 -12.00
N ASP A 225 -12.07 -10.96 -11.98
CA ASP A 225 -10.74 -10.93 -11.39
C ASP A 225 -10.80 -11.08 -9.85
N PRO A 226 -9.81 -11.76 -9.23
CA PRO A 226 -9.73 -11.92 -7.78
C PRO A 226 -9.21 -10.64 -7.12
N ILE A 227 -9.94 -9.54 -7.25
CA ILE A 227 -9.57 -8.20 -6.77
C ILE A 227 -10.54 -7.70 -5.70
N GLY A 228 -10.04 -6.81 -4.84
CA GLY A 228 -10.83 -6.11 -3.83
C GLY A 228 -11.14 -4.66 -4.22
N ASN A 229 -11.70 -3.91 -3.28
CA ASN A 229 -12.00 -2.48 -3.46
C ASN A 229 -10.74 -1.60 -3.47
N SER A 230 -9.66 -2.04 -2.80
CA SER A 230 -8.42 -1.29 -2.69
C SER A 230 -7.22 -2.27 -2.51
N PRO A 231 -5.98 -1.86 -2.84
CA PRO A 231 -5.64 -0.66 -3.59
C PRO A 231 -5.98 -0.82 -5.08
N VAL A 232 -6.61 0.20 -5.66
CA VAL A 232 -7.02 0.22 -7.07
C VAL A 232 -6.84 1.63 -7.65
N ILE A 233 -6.16 1.72 -8.81
CA ILE A 233 -6.12 2.93 -9.64
C ILE A 233 -7.15 2.79 -10.76
N ILE A 234 -8.06 3.76 -10.87
CA ILE A 234 -9.12 3.77 -11.88
C ILE A 234 -9.32 5.18 -12.44
N LYS A 235 -9.72 5.29 -13.71
CA LYS A 235 -10.10 6.56 -14.31
C LYS A 235 -11.45 7.02 -13.75
N LYS A 236 -11.52 8.29 -13.34
CA LYS A 236 -12.74 9.00 -12.95
C LYS A 236 -13.59 9.24 -14.19
N ASP A 237 -14.48 8.31 -14.49
CA ASP A 237 -15.54 8.50 -15.47
C ASP A 237 -16.91 8.20 -14.84
N ARG A 238 -17.99 8.49 -15.56
CA ARG A 238 -19.36 8.21 -15.08
C ARG A 238 -19.59 6.70 -14.89
N HIS A 239 -18.79 5.85 -15.55
CA HIS A 239 -18.80 4.40 -15.38
C HIS A 239 -18.08 3.93 -14.11
N CYS A 240 -17.10 4.67 -13.59
CA CYS A 240 -16.40 4.39 -12.35
C CYS A 240 -17.38 4.38 -11.17
N LEU A 241 -18.28 5.36 -11.11
CA LEU A 241 -19.38 5.36 -10.12
C LEU A 241 -20.26 4.12 -10.27
N ARG A 242 -20.53 3.69 -11.51
CA ARG A 242 -21.35 2.52 -11.81
C ARG A 242 -20.67 1.19 -11.49
N ARG A 243 -19.34 1.12 -11.56
CA ARG A 243 -18.54 -0.06 -11.18
C ARG A 243 -18.38 -0.18 -9.66
N LEU A 244 -18.45 0.93 -8.93
CA LEU A 244 -18.25 0.98 -7.48
C LEU A 244 -19.55 0.83 -6.67
N LEU A 245 -20.69 1.12 -7.29
CA LEU A 245 -22.00 0.92 -6.67
C LEU A 245 -22.57 -0.44 -7.07
N PRO A 246 -23.01 -1.29 -6.13
CA PRO A 246 -23.85 -2.41 -6.48
C PRO A 246 -25.10 -1.86 -7.18
N HIS A 247 -25.45 -2.44 -8.33
CA HIS A 247 -26.76 -2.23 -8.92
C HIS A 247 -27.80 -2.69 -7.89
N GLY A 248 -28.74 -1.81 -7.56
CA GLY A 248 -29.79 -2.07 -6.58
C GLY A 248 -30.57 -3.34 -6.88
#